data_AF-A0A975HX00-F1
#
_entry.id   AF-A0A975HX00-F1
#
_cell.length_a   1.000
_cell.length_b   1.000
_cell.length_c   1.000
_cell.angle_alpha   90.00
_cell.angle_beta   90.00
_cell.angle_gamma   90.00
#
_symmetry.space_group_name_H-M   'P 1'
#
loop_
_entity.id
_entity.type
_entity.pdbx_description
1 polymer ?
#
loop_
_entity_poly.entity_id
_entity_poly.type
_entity_poly.pdbx_seq_one_letter_code
_entity_poly.pdbx_strand_id
1 'polypeptide(L)'
;MKLQRDWITPITMGAFGLLATTGVLMFFHIDSGLNEAVHEWLSWVLLGGVALHAAVNWAGVRRHLAGWRGRAAVGAFATVLALSFLPLGGAGEPPFLPPMRALADAPLTVLAQVAKVTPVQMRERLQGQGLAPTADADTVRSLVGEDTRAQIRVLSKVLAAG
;
A
#
# COMPACT_ATOMS: atom_id res chain seq x y z
N MET A 1 38.08 -6.30 -0.06
CA MET A 1 37.71 -6.63 1.35
C MET A 1 37.04 -7.99 1.33
N LYS A 2 37.57 -9.00 2.03
CA LYS A 2 36.90 -10.30 2.12
C LYS A 2 35.61 -10.10 2.91
N LEU A 3 34.46 -10.35 2.31
CA LEU A 3 33.20 -10.37 3.05
C LEU A 3 33.31 -11.40 4.17
N GLN A 4 33.37 -10.93 5.41
CA GLN A 4 33.58 -11.81 6.54
C GLN A 4 32.23 -12.42 6.91
N ARG A 5 32.12 -13.74 6.67
CA ARG A 5 30.91 -14.56 6.91
C ARG A 5 30.36 -14.41 8.34
N ASP A 6 31.25 -14.05 9.26
CA ASP A 6 31.02 -13.87 10.70
C ASP A 6 29.97 -12.80 11.01
N TRP A 7 29.79 -11.79 10.15
CA TRP A 7 28.78 -10.74 10.36
C TRP A 7 27.49 -10.97 9.58
N ILE A 8 27.59 -11.61 8.42
CA ILE A 8 26.45 -11.78 7.50
C ILE A 8 25.36 -12.63 8.14
N THR A 9 25.74 -13.76 8.76
CA THR A 9 24.77 -14.69 9.34
C THR A 9 24.08 -14.11 10.58
N PRO A 10 24.79 -13.50 11.56
CA PRO A 10 24.13 -12.84 12.69
C PRO A 10 23.21 -11.69 12.27
N ILE A 11 23.62 -10.85 11.30
CA ILE A 11 22.77 -9.77 10.78
C ILE A 11 21.51 -10.36 10.13
N THR A 12 21.66 -11.39 9.31
CA THR A 12 20.51 -12.05 8.65
C THR A 12 19.55 -12.64 9.67
N MET A 13 20.06 -13.33 10.70
CA MET A 13 19.24 -13.93 11.75
C MET A 13 18.55 -12.87 12.62
N GLY A 14 19.26 -11.81 13.01
CA GLY A 14 18.70 -10.70 13.78
C GLY A 14 17.60 -9.97 13.00
N ALA A 15 17.85 -9.66 11.72
CA ALA A 15 16.85 -9.05 10.85
C ALA A 15 15.63 -9.97 10.64
N PHE A 16 15.84 -11.28 10.48
CA PHE A 16 14.74 -12.24 10.37
C PHE A 16 13.89 -12.29 11.64
N GLY A 17 14.52 -12.39 12.82
CA GLY A 17 13.80 -12.42 14.10
C GLY A 17 12.98 -11.15 14.35
N LEU A 18 13.57 -9.99 14.05
CA LEU A 18 12.90 -8.70 14.14
C LEU A 18 11.68 -8.65 13.21
N LEU A 19 11.83 -8.99 11.92
CA LEU A 19 10.74 -8.90 10.94
C LEU A 19 9.66 -9.98 11.11
N ALA A 20 10.05 -11.18 11.54
CA ALA A 20 9.10 -12.23 11.88
C ALA A 20 8.22 -11.81 13.07
N THR A 21 8.84 -11.20 14.10
CA THR A 21 8.11 -10.69 15.26
C THR A 21 7.16 -9.56 14.86
N THR A 22 7.65 -8.53 14.17
CA THR A 22 6.78 -7.41 13.74
C THR A 22 5.69 -7.87 12.77
N GLY A 23 5.98 -8.82 11.88
CA GLY A 23 4.99 -9.40 10.98
C GLY A 23 3.87 -10.15 11.73
N VAL A 24 4.21 -10.91 12.78
CA VAL A 24 3.20 -11.56 13.65
C VAL A 24 2.36 -10.52 14.40
N LEU A 25 2.99 -9.46 14.93
CA LEU A 25 2.27 -8.39 15.62
C LEU A 25 1.25 -7.71 14.69
N MET A 26 1.68 -7.36 13.47
CA MET A 26 0.83 -6.74 12.46
C MET A 26 -0.30 -7.66 12.00
N PHE A 27 -0.04 -8.97 11.85
CA PHE A 27 -1.09 -9.94 11.49
C PHE A 27 -2.25 -9.92 12.49
N PHE A 28 -1.94 -9.85 13.79
CA PHE A 28 -2.95 -9.78 14.86
C PHE A 28 -3.41 -8.35 15.19
N HIS A 29 -2.97 -7.32 14.47
CA HIS A 29 -3.29 -5.90 14.71
C HIS A 29 -2.97 -5.45 16.14
N ILE A 30 -1.93 -6.03 16.74
CA ILE A 30 -1.40 -5.66 18.06
C ILE A 30 -0.07 -4.91 17.94
N ASP A 31 0.29 -4.51 16.73
CA ASP A 31 1.42 -3.65 16.47
C ASP A 31 1.18 -2.23 17.04
N SER A 32 2.26 -1.53 17.38
CA SER A 32 2.19 -0.18 17.94
C SER A 32 3.49 0.58 17.69
N GLY A 33 3.42 1.90 17.80
CA GLY A 33 4.58 2.78 17.68
C GLY A 33 5.28 2.62 16.33
N LEU A 34 6.52 2.13 16.36
CA LEU A 34 7.37 2.01 15.16
C LEU A 34 7.29 0.64 14.49
N ASN A 35 6.44 -0.29 14.93
CA ASN A 35 6.44 -1.67 14.43
C ASN A 35 6.23 -1.77 12.91
N GLU A 36 5.26 -1.05 12.36
CA GLU A 36 5.00 -0.99 10.91
C GLU A 36 6.20 -0.42 10.14
N ALA A 37 6.69 0.76 10.54
CA ALA A 37 7.85 1.39 9.92
C ALA A 37 9.10 0.51 9.99
N VAL A 38 9.34 -0.15 11.13
CA VAL A 38 10.44 -1.10 11.31
C VAL A 38 10.28 -2.29 10.38
N HIS A 39 9.07 -2.84 10.23
CA HIS A 39 8.80 -3.95 9.33
C HIS A 39 9.08 -3.57 7.87
N GLU A 40 8.56 -2.45 7.40
CA GLU A 40 8.73 -2.00 6.02
C GLU A 40 10.19 -1.66 5.69
N TRP A 41 10.83 -0.83 6.52
CA TRP A 41 12.15 -0.30 6.21
C TRP A 41 13.27 -1.32 6.46
N LEU A 42 13.20 -2.09 7.56
CA LEU A 42 14.23 -3.10 7.83
C LEU A 42 14.05 -4.39 7.01
N SER A 43 12.94 -4.56 6.28
CA SER A 43 12.80 -5.60 5.25
C SER A 43 13.88 -5.52 4.18
N TRP A 44 14.36 -4.31 3.85
CA TRP A 44 15.50 -4.13 2.94
C TRP A 44 16.81 -4.69 3.51
N VAL A 45 17.01 -4.57 4.82
CA VAL A 45 18.18 -5.12 5.50
C VAL A 45 18.15 -6.64 5.46
N LEU A 46 16.99 -7.27 5.72
CA LEU A 46 16.84 -8.71 5.59
C LEU A 46 17.05 -9.17 4.14
N LEU A 47 16.45 -8.48 3.17
CA LEU A 47 16.61 -8.81 1.74
C LEU A 47 18.09 -8.79 1.33
N GLY A 48 18.80 -7.72 1.68
CA GLY A 48 20.24 -7.59 1.45
C GLY A 48 21.05 -8.67 2.18
N GLY A 49 20.73 -8.92 3.46
CA GLY A 49 21.39 -9.95 4.28
C GLY A 49 21.24 -11.36 3.70
N VAL A 50 20.02 -11.75 3.30
CA VAL A 50 19.75 -13.05 2.67
C VAL A 50 20.44 -13.16 1.31
N ALA A 51 20.39 -12.12 0.47
CA ALA A 51 21.08 -12.12 -0.82
C ALA A 51 22.59 -12.32 -0.65
N LEU A 52 23.18 -11.61 0.32
CA LEU A 52 24.60 -11.70 0.64
C LEU A 52 24.96 -13.07 1.23
N HIS A 53 24.12 -13.59 2.12
CA HIS A 53 24.25 -14.92 2.68
C HIS A 53 24.21 -15.98 1.57
N ALA A 54 23.30 -15.87 0.61
CA ALA A 54 23.23 -16.77 -0.54
C ALA A 54 24.46 -16.65 -1.45
N ALA A 55 24.93 -15.43 -1.74
CA ALA A 55 26.08 -15.18 -2.60
C ALA A 55 27.38 -15.77 -2.01
N VAL A 56 27.64 -15.57 -0.72
CA VAL A 56 28.85 -16.11 -0.06
C VAL A 56 28.73 -17.63 0.16
N ASN A 57 27.51 -18.18 0.19
CA ASN A 57 27.26 -19.62 0.32
C ASN A 57 26.78 -20.27 -0.99
N TRP A 58 27.15 -19.71 -2.15
CA TRP A 58 26.58 -20.07 -3.45
C TRP A 58 26.73 -21.55 -3.82
N ALA A 59 27.83 -22.21 -3.43
CA ALA A 59 28.02 -23.63 -3.65
C ALA A 59 26.96 -24.49 -2.91
N GLY A 60 26.64 -24.11 -1.67
CA GLY A 60 25.59 -24.75 -0.89
C GLY A 60 24.22 -24.56 -1.50
N VAL A 61 23.90 -23.32 -1.89
CA VAL A 61 22.64 -22.98 -2.58
C VAL A 61 22.47 -23.84 -3.84
N ARG A 62 23.49 -23.87 -4.72
CA ARG A 62 23.45 -24.70 -5.95
C ARG A 62 23.23 -26.17 -5.66
N ARG A 63 23.87 -26.73 -4.62
CA ARG A 63 23.69 -28.13 -4.23
C ARG A 63 22.25 -28.41 -3.79
N HIS A 64 21.64 -27.54 -3.00
CA HIS A 64 20.24 -27.70 -2.59
C HIS A 64 19.27 -27.59 -3.78
N LEU A 65 19.54 -26.67 -4.72
CA LEU A 65 18.74 -26.52 -5.94
C LEU A 65 18.98 -27.59 -7.00
N ALA A 66 20.05 -28.39 -6.89
CA ALA A 66 20.28 -29.53 -7.78
C ALA A 66 19.33 -30.69 -7.49
N GLY A 67 18.92 -30.87 -6.23
CA GLY A 67 18.01 -31.93 -5.81
C GLY A 67 16.53 -31.57 -6.01
N TRP A 68 15.70 -32.60 -6.26
CA TRP A 68 14.25 -32.40 -6.47
C TRP A 68 13.56 -31.74 -5.28
N ARG A 69 13.96 -32.08 -4.03
CA ARG A 69 13.39 -31.52 -2.80
C ARG A 69 13.57 -30.01 -2.71
N GLY A 70 14.76 -29.52 -3.04
CA GLY A 70 15.04 -28.08 -3.02
C GLY A 70 14.27 -27.34 -4.11
N ARG A 71 14.20 -27.92 -5.33
CA ARG A 71 13.39 -27.37 -6.43
C ARG A 71 11.90 -27.35 -6.09
N ALA A 72 11.38 -28.42 -5.50
CA ALA A 72 9.99 -28.52 -5.09
C ALA A 72 9.64 -27.46 -4.04
N ALA A 73 10.49 -27.27 -3.02
CA ALA A 73 10.30 -26.26 -2.00
C ALA A 73 10.28 -24.84 -2.59
N VAL A 74 11.29 -24.49 -3.40
CA VAL A 74 11.35 -23.17 -4.07
C VAL A 74 10.16 -22.98 -5.01
N GLY A 75 9.82 -24.01 -5.79
CA GLY A 75 8.67 -23.98 -6.71
C GLY A 75 7.35 -23.76 -5.98
N ALA A 76 7.15 -24.39 -4.82
CA ALA A 76 5.96 -24.20 -4.00
C ALA A 76 5.84 -22.75 -3.51
N PHE A 77 6.90 -22.19 -2.90
CA PHE A 77 6.87 -20.80 -2.44
C PHE A 77 6.74 -19.80 -3.59
N ALA A 78 7.40 -20.04 -4.73
CA ALA A 78 7.25 -19.21 -5.93
C ALA A 78 5.82 -19.26 -6.47
N THR A 79 5.17 -20.42 -6.39
CA THR A 79 3.75 -20.58 -6.78
C THR A 79 2.85 -19.82 -5.82
N VAL A 80 3.04 -19.93 -4.51
CA VAL A 80 2.28 -19.15 -3.52
C VAL A 80 2.44 -17.64 -3.76
N LEU A 81 3.67 -17.18 -4.03
CA LEU A 81 3.93 -15.79 -4.39
C LEU A 81 3.23 -15.38 -5.70
N ALA A 82 3.26 -16.22 -6.73
CA ALA A 82 2.54 -15.94 -7.97
C ALA A 82 1.02 -15.86 -7.74
N LEU A 83 0.48 -16.79 -6.93
CA LEU A 83 -0.94 -16.83 -6.57
C LEU A 83 -1.34 -15.63 -5.71
N SER A 84 -0.45 -15.04 -4.91
CA SER A 84 -0.77 -13.85 -4.11
C SER A 84 -1.02 -12.60 -4.94
N PHE A 85 -0.66 -12.60 -6.24
CA PHE A 85 -1.03 -11.53 -7.18
C PHE A 85 -2.39 -11.75 -7.84
N LEU A 86 -2.98 -12.93 -7.71
CA LEU A 86 -4.32 -13.17 -8.25
C LEU A 86 -5.36 -12.45 -7.37
N PRO A 87 -6.34 -11.77 -7.98
CA PRO A 87 -7.45 -11.17 -7.25
C PRO A 87 -8.43 -12.27 -6.82
N LEU A 88 -8.04 -13.08 -5.83
CA LEU A 88 -8.87 -14.14 -5.26
C LEU A 88 -9.81 -13.52 -4.21
N GLY A 89 -11.03 -13.25 -4.64
CA GLY A 89 -12.01 -12.47 -3.88
C GLY A 89 -12.05 -11.05 -4.41
N GLY A 90 -13.24 -10.57 -4.75
CA GLY A 90 -13.44 -9.15 -4.98
C GLY A 90 -13.00 -8.46 -3.70
N ALA A 91 -11.83 -7.82 -3.74
CA ALA A 91 -11.36 -7.00 -2.64
C ALA A 91 -12.54 -6.11 -2.29
N GLY A 92 -13.19 -6.40 -1.16
CA GLY A 92 -14.34 -5.64 -0.71
C GLY A 92 -13.91 -4.20 -0.80
N GLU A 93 -14.62 -3.44 -1.63
CA GLU A 93 -14.21 -2.09 -1.98
C GLU A 93 -13.83 -1.38 -0.68
N PRO A 94 -12.60 -0.81 -0.56
CA PRO A 94 -12.13 -0.22 0.68
C PRO A 94 -13.25 0.54 1.40
N PRO A 95 -13.50 0.34 2.71
CA PRO A 95 -14.74 0.80 3.34
C PRO A 95 -15.05 2.30 3.18
N PHE A 96 -14.02 3.11 2.89
CA PHE A 96 -14.14 4.54 2.63
C PHE A 96 -14.61 4.89 1.21
N LEU A 97 -14.44 4.00 0.22
CA LEU A 97 -14.74 4.28 -1.18
C LEU A 97 -16.24 4.44 -1.48
N PRO A 98 -17.18 3.61 -0.96
CA PRO A 98 -18.60 3.82 -1.23
C PRO A 98 -19.11 5.19 -0.74
N PRO A 99 -18.78 5.66 0.47
CA PRO A 99 -19.07 7.03 0.88
C PRO A 99 -18.41 8.09 -0.02
N MET A 100 -17.15 7.90 -0.44
CA MET A 100 -16.47 8.85 -1.33
C MET A 100 -17.13 8.94 -2.71
N ARG A 101 -17.58 7.81 -3.27
CA ARG A 101 -18.34 7.80 -4.55
C ARG A 101 -19.68 8.50 -4.39
N ALA A 102 -20.39 8.24 -3.30
CA ALA A 102 -21.63 8.95 -3.00
C ALA A 102 -21.43 10.46 -2.90
N LEU A 103 -20.33 10.93 -2.29
CA LEU A 103 -19.97 12.35 -2.26
C LEU A 103 -19.54 12.87 -3.64
N ALA A 104 -18.86 12.07 -4.46
CA ALA A 104 -18.47 12.47 -5.81
C ALA A 104 -19.69 12.65 -6.73
N ASP A 105 -20.76 11.88 -6.49
CA ASP A 105 -22.05 11.93 -7.20
C ASP A 105 -23.04 12.93 -6.59
N ALA A 106 -22.74 13.47 -5.41
CA ALA A 106 -23.61 14.43 -4.77
C ALA A 106 -23.60 15.78 -5.52
N PRO A 107 -24.76 16.45 -5.67
CA PRO A 107 -24.83 17.81 -6.18
C PRO A 107 -23.96 18.78 -5.35
N LEU A 108 -23.44 19.84 -5.98
CA LEU A 108 -22.61 20.84 -5.30
C LEU A 108 -23.25 21.42 -4.05
N THR A 109 -24.58 21.58 -4.04
CA THR A 109 -25.32 22.07 -2.88
C THR A 109 -25.24 21.12 -1.68
N VAL A 110 -25.33 19.82 -1.91
CA VAL A 110 -25.16 18.79 -0.87
C VAL A 110 -23.70 18.73 -0.43
N LEU A 111 -22.75 18.80 -1.37
CA LEU A 111 -21.33 18.83 -1.05
C LEU A 111 -20.96 20.06 -0.21
N ALA A 112 -21.53 21.23 -0.51
CA ALA A 112 -21.38 22.45 0.26
C ALA A 112 -21.93 22.32 1.68
N GLN A 113 -23.09 21.66 1.84
CA GLN A 113 -23.66 21.37 3.16
C GLN A 113 -22.74 20.47 4.00
N VAL A 114 -22.19 19.40 3.41
CA VAL A 114 -21.23 18.51 4.07
C VAL A 114 -19.99 19.29 4.52
N ALA A 115 -19.50 20.21 3.67
CA ALA A 115 -18.37 21.09 3.97
C ALA A 115 -18.72 22.29 4.87
N LYS A 116 -20.00 22.47 5.26
CA LYS A 116 -20.50 23.60 6.06
C LYS A 116 -20.18 24.98 5.43
N VAL A 117 -20.26 25.08 4.11
CA VAL A 117 -20.06 26.32 3.35
C VAL A 117 -21.25 26.62 2.45
N THR A 118 -21.28 27.84 1.90
CA THR A 118 -22.28 28.20 0.89
C THR A 118 -21.97 27.53 -0.46
N PRO A 119 -22.99 27.31 -1.32
CA PRO A 119 -22.76 26.79 -2.68
C PRO A 119 -21.81 27.66 -3.51
N VAL A 120 -21.82 28.97 -3.30
CA VAL A 120 -20.90 29.92 -3.98
C VAL A 120 -19.46 29.63 -3.58
N GLN A 121 -19.18 29.50 -2.28
CA GLN A 121 -17.84 29.17 -1.79
C GLN A 121 -17.37 27.78 -2.26
N MET A 122 -18.28 26.80 -2.37
CA MET A 122 -17.94 25.49 -2.92
C MET A 122 -17.55 25.57 -4.40
N ARG A 123 -18.28 26.37 -5.19
CA ARG A 123 -17.92 26.64 -6.60
C ARG A 123 -16.55 27.30 -6.72
N GLU A 124 -16.25 28.29 -5.88
CA GLU A 124 -14.92 28.92 -5.83
C GLU A 124 -13.81 27.92 -5.50
N ARG A 125 -14.03 27.02 -4.53
CA ARG A 125 -13.06 25.96 -4.20
C ARG A 125 -12.79 25.01 -5.36
N LEU A 126 -13.84 24.63 -6.09
CA LEU A 126 -13.73 23.78 -7.29
C LEU A 126 -13.01 24.51 -8.43
N GLN A 127 -13.31 25.80 -8.64
CA GLN A 127 -12.57 26.65 -9.57
C GLN A 127 -11.09 26.77 -9.22
N GLY A 128 -10.77 26.86 -7.92
CA GLY A 128 -9.38 26.78 -7.43
C GLY A 128 -8.69 25.44 -7.72
N GLN A 129 -9.44 24.38 -8.04
CA GLN A 129 -8.89 23.10 -8.51
C GLN A 129 -8.83 22.99 -10.05
N GLY A 130 -9.11 24.08 -10.77
CA GLY A 130 -9.13 24.09 -12.24
C GLY A 130 -10.40 23.48 -12.85
N LEU A 131 -11.46 23.32 -12.04
CA LEU A 131 -12.76 22.83 -12.51
C LEU A 131 -13.70 24.00 -12.79
N ALA A 132 -14.58 23.87 -13.77
CA ALA A 132 -15.52 24.92 -14.15
C ALA A 132 -16.98 24.50 -13.89
N PRO A 133 -17.42 24.47 -12.61
CA PRO A 133 -18.83 24.22 -12.30
C PRO A 133 -19.72 25.35 -12.84
N THR A 134 -20.78 24.98 -13.55
CA THR A 134 -21.73 25.90 -14.19
C THR A 134 -23.12 25.85 -13.56
N ALA A 135 -23.48 24.72 -12.94
CA ALA A 135 -24.77 24.51 -12.32
C ALA A 135 -24.63 23.94 -10.90
N ASP A 136 -25.60 24.24 -10.03
CA ASP A 136 -25.66 23.69 -8.67
C ASP A 136 -25.92 22.17 -8.65
N ALA A 137 -26.38 21.62 -9.77
CA ALA A 137 -26.56 20.19 -10.01
C ALA A 137 -25.28 19.48 -10.47
N ASP A 138 -24.19 20.22 -10.77
CA ASP A 138 -22.91 19.61 -11.11
C ASP A 138 -22.38 18.75 -9.96
N THR A 139 -21.56 17.77 -10.29
CA THR A 139 -20.98 16.84 -9.31
C THR A 139 -19.48 16.77 -9.54
N VAL A 140 -18.73 16.31 -8.53
CA VAL A 140 -17.28 16.13 -8.72
C VAL A 140 -17.02 15.08 -9.81
N ARG A 141 -17.85 14.04 -9.91
CA ARG A 141 -17.75 13.06 -10.99
C ARG A 141 -17.96 13.69 -12.37
N SER A 142 -18.99 14.53 -12.56
CA SER A 142 -19.24 15.13 -13.87
C SER A 142 -18.12 16.07 -14.32
N LEU A 143 -17.47 16.75 -13.37
CA LEU A 143 -16.38 17.70 -13.64
C LEU A 143 -15.01 17.04 -13.83
N VAL A 144 -14.75 15.91 -13.17
CA VAL A 144 -13.44 15.23 -13.17
C VAL A 144 -13.40 13.99 -14.09
N GLY A 145 -14.56 13.38 -14.36
CA GLY A 145 -14.66 12.11 -15.09
C GLY A 145 -14.51 10.87 -14.18
N GLU A 146 -14.35 9.69 -14.77
CA GLU A 146 -14.41 8.39 -14.06
C GLU A 146 -13.15 8.04 -13.24
N ASP A 147 -12.10 8.87 -13.22
CA ASP A 147 -10.92 8.60 -12.38
C ASP A 147 -11.25 8.80 -10.89
N THR A 148 -11.53 7.70 -10.20
CA THR A 148 -11.83 7.67 -8.77
C THR A 148 -10.72 8.31 -7.92
N ARG A 149 -9.43 8.15 -8.28
CA ARG A 149 -8.35 8.77 -7.51
C ARG A 149 -8.37 10.29 -7.70
N ALA A 150 -8.65 10.77 -8.90
CA ALA A 150 -8.80 12.21 -9.15
C ALA A 150 -10.00 12.78 -8.39
N GLN A 151 -11.15 12.09 -8.39
CA GLN A 151 -12.33 12.49 -7.62
C GLN A 151 -12.01 12.61 -6.13
N ILE A 152 -11.37 11.60 -5.52
CA ILE A 152 -10.99 11.62 -4.10
C ILE A 152 -10.01 12.77 -3.81
N ARG A 153 -9.04 13.04 -4.68
CA ARG A 153 -8.10 14.17 -4.52
C ARG A 153 -8.81 15.52 -4.55
N VAL A 154 -9.82 15.69 -5.40
CA VAL A 154 -10.62 16.93 -5.44
C VAL A 154 -11.47 17.03 -4.19
N LEU A 155 -12.20 15.97 -3.83
CA LEU A 155 -13.03 15.92 -2.63
C LEU A 155 -12.23 16.25 -1.37
N SER A 156 -11.03 15.67 -1.19
CA SER A 156 -10.21 15.95 -0.02
C SER A 156 -9.80 17.42 0.08
N LYS A 157 -9.50 18.09 -1.04
CA LYS A 157 -9.14 19.51 -1.04
C LYS A 157 -10.32 20.44 -0.80
N VAL A 158 -11.48 20.17 -1.41
CA VAL A 158 -12.64 21.06 -1.29
C VAL A 158 -13.41 20.88 0.01
N LEU A 159 -13.36 19.69 0.62
CA LEU A 159 -13.97 19.39 1.91
C LEU A 159 -13.08 19.74 3.10
N ALA A 160 -11.75 19.63 3.00
CA ALA A 160 -10.84 19.91 4.12
C ALA A 160 -10.54 21.39 4.35
N ALA A 161 -10.93 22.29 3.46
CA ALA A 161 -10.63 23.73 3.53
C ALA A 161 -11.50 24.49 4.58
N GLY A 162 -11.81 23.87 5.71
CA GLY A 162 -12.53 24.49 6.83
C GLY A 162 -11.66 25.40 7.68
#